data_AF-A0A0K0G345-F1
#
_entry.id   AF-A0A0K0G345-F1
#
_cell.length_a   1.000
_cell.length_b   1.000
_cell.length_c   1.000
_cell.angle_alpha   90.00
_cell.angle_beta   90.00
_cell.angle_gamma   90.00
#
_symmetry.space_group_name_H-M   'P 1'
#
loop_
_entity.id
_entity.type
_entity.pdbx_description
1 polymer ?
#
loop_
_entity_poly.entity_id
_entity_poly.type
_entity_poly.pdbx_seq_one_letter_code
_entity_poly.pdbx_strand_id
1 'polypeptide(L)'
;MVSGRVVKKNHESRGTSSFLDLLQEIKNDYSKQVSVEINKILGYNQDAITKAADIIYLTATDGLPKELLNANYRGFLRQTNGGSSMSDENDDTTIAFTNLRNKVNNGTATYEELRRYREIEKLL
;
A
#
# COMPACT_ATOMS: atom_id res chain seq x y z
N MET A 1 -9.81 -45.76 69.95
CA MET A 1 -9.26 -44.63 69.18
C MET A 1 -8.44 -45.20 68.03
N VAL A 2 -8.96 -45.21 66.81
CA VAL A 2 -8.22 -45.65 65.62
C VAL A 2 -7.90 -44.38 64.83
N SER A 3 -6.64 -43.94 64.91
CA SER A 3 -6.13 -42.80 64.15
C SER A 3 -5.87 -43.26 62.72
N GLY A 4 -6.80 -42.94 61.82
CA GLY A 4 -6.63 -43.15 60.39
C GLY A 4 -5.53 -42.24 59.87
N ARG A 5 -4.36 -42.81 59.57
CA ARG A 5 -3.32 -42.11 58.81
C ARG A 5 -3.85 -41.87 57.40
N VAL A 6 -4.28 -40.65 57.12
CA VAL A 6 -4.51 -40.18 55.76
C VAL A 6 -3.13 -40.04 55.11
N VAL A 7 -2.78 -41.00 54.25
CA VAL A 7 -1.65 -40.90 53.34
C VAL A 7 -1.99 -39.78 52.35
N LYS A 8 -1.47 -38.59 52.59
CA LYS A 8 -1.43 -37.53 51.58
C LYS A 8 -0.62 -38.05 50.40
N LYS A 9 -1.30 -38.44 49.33
CA LYS A 9 -0.67 -38.58 48.01
C LYS A 9 -0.12 -37.21 47.65
N ASN A 10 1.19 -37.07 47.71
CA ASN A 10 1.88 -36.00 46.98
C ASN A 10 1.59 -36.25 45.50
N HIS A 11 0.62 -35.52 44.96
CA HIS A 11 0.49 -35.36 43.52
C HIS A 11 1.71 -34.57 43.07
N GLU A 12 2.76 -35.30 42.68
CA GLU A 12 3.86 -34.72 41.91
C GLU A 12 3.26 -34.13 40.63
N SER A 13 3.22 -32.80 40.57
CA SER A 13 2.92 -32.02 39.38
C SER A 13 4.08 -32.16 38.39
N ARG A 14 4.12 -33.27 37.66
CA ARG A 14 5.22 -33.59 36.72
C ARG A 14 4.75 -33.82 35.28
N GLY A 15 3.56 -33.32 34.91
CA GLY A 15 2.94 -33.61 33.62
C GLY A 15 2.71 -32.43 32.67
N THR A 16 2.96 -31.18 33.06
CA THR A 16 2.51 -30.00 32.29
C THR A 16 3.59 -29.35 31.42
N SER A 17 4.89 -29.54 31.68
CA SER A 17 5.94 -28.88 30.88
C SER A 17 5.97 -29.41 29.45
N SER A 18 5.98 -30.73 29.28
CA SER A 18 6.07 -31.37 27.94
C SER A 18 4.92 -31.03 27.00
N PHE A 19 3.71 -30.82 27.52
CA PHE A 19 2.56 -30.45 26.69
C PHE A 19 2.59 -28.97 26.31
N LEU A 20 3.00 -28.09 27.24
CA LEU A 20 3.17 -26.66 26.96
C LEU A 20 4.30 -26.42 25.96
N ASP A 21 5.39 -27.18 26.07
CA ASP A 21 6.51 -27.13 25.12
C ASP A 21 6.06 -27.55 23.71
N LEU A 22 5.26 -28.61 23.61
CA LEU A 22 4.67 -29.05 22.33
C LEU A 22 3.74 -27.99 21.73
N LEU A 23 2.89 -27.35 22.54
CA LEU A 23 2.02 -26.27 22.07
C LEU A 23 2.82 -25.05 21.59
N GLN A 24 3.91 -24.73 22.27
CA GLN A 24 4.80 -23.64 21.89
C GLN A 24 5.54 -23.96 20.58
N GLU A 25 5.97 -25.20 20.38
CA GLU A 25 6.58 -25.67 19.15
C GLU A 25 5.60 -25.58 17.97
N ILE A 26 4.37 -26.09 18.15
CA ILE A 26 3.30 -26.01 17.13
C ILE A 26 3.01 -24.55 16.78
N LYS A 27 2.88 -23.66 17.78
CA LYS A 27 2.64 -22.24 17.55
C LYS A 27 3.78 -21.60 16.75
N ASN A 28 5.02 -21.92 17.09
CA ASN A 28 6.19 -21.39 16.38
C ASN A 28 6.24 -21.87 14.93
N ASP A 29 5.87 -23.12 14.69
CA ASP A 29 5.85 -23.70 13.34
C ASP A 29 4.76 -23.07 12.47
N TYR A 30 3.55 -22.90 13.01
CA TYR A 30 2.49 -22.15 12.33
C TYR A 30 2.90 -20.70 12.05
N SER A 31 3.56 -20.03 13.00
CA SER A 31 4.03 -18.65 12.80
C SER A 31 5.04 -18.53 11.67
N LYS A 32 5.95 -19.52 11.52
CA LYS A 32 6.86 -19.60 10.38
C LYS A 32 6.11 -19.79 9.07
N GLN A 33 5.17 -20.74 9.01
CA GLN A 33 4.41 -21.01 7.79
C GLN A 33 3.60 -19.79 7.33
N VAL A 34 2.93 -19.09 8.27
CA VAL A 34 2.21 -17.84 7.99
C VAL A 34 3.15 -16.78 7.44
N SER A 35 4.33 -16.61 8.02
CA SER A 35 5.31 -15.62 7.56
C SER A 35 5.81 -15.91 6.14
N VAL A 36 6.00 -17.19 5.79
CA VAL A 36 6.37 -17.62 4.44
C VAL A 36 5.27 -17.27 3.43
N GLU A 37 4.01 -17.55 3.74
CA GLU A 37 2.89 -17.23 2.85
C GLU A 37 2.67 -15.72 2.70
N ILE A 38 2.82 -14.93 3.76
CA ILE A 38 2.78 -13.47 3.67
C ILE A 38 3.85 -12.96 2.70
N ASN A 39 5.08 -13.44 2.82
CA ASN A 39 6.17 -13.03 1.95
C ASN A 39 5.95 -13.44 0.48
N LYS A 40 5.37 -14.61 0.23
CA LYS A 40 4.97 -15.02 -1.12
C LYS A 40 3.94 -14.04 -1.70
N ILE A 41 2.87 -13.74 -0.96
CA ILE A 41 1.80 -12.84 -1.42
C ILE A 41 2.34 -11.44 -1.72
N LEU A 42 3.17 -10.89 -0.82
CA LEU A 42 3.81 -9.59 -1.03
C LEU A 42 4.72 -9.59 -2.26
N GLY A 43 5.50 -10.66 -2.47
CA GLY A 43 6.34 -10.83 -3.65
C GLY A 43 5.55 -10.91 -4.95
N TYR A 44 4.47 -11.69 -4.99
CA TYR A 44 3.61 -11.83 -6.18
C TYR A 44 2.92 -10.51 -6.56
N ASN A 45 2.48 -9.73 -5.56
CA ASN A 45 1.83 -8.44 -5.82
C ASN A 45 2.78 -7.45 -6.49
N GLN A 46 4.05 -7.42 -6.06
CA GLN A 46 5.02 -6.49 -6.61
C GLN A 46 5.36 -6.84 -8.06
N ASP A 47 5.58 -8.13 -8.35
CA ASP A 47 5.84 -8.60 -9.71
C ASP A 47 4.65 -8.35 -10.67
N ALA A 48 3.42 -8.57 -10.20
CA ALA A 48 2.22 -8.35 -10.99
C ALA A 48 2.02 -6.85 -11.30
N ILE A 49 2.21 -5.98 -10.31
CA ILE A 49 2.11 -4.53 -10.48
C ILE A 49 3.18 -4.03 -11.45
N THR A 50 4.44 -4.48 -11.30
CA THR A 50 5.53 -4.08 -12.21
C THR A 50 5.23 -4.50 -13.65
N LYS A 51 4.81 -5.76 -13.88
CA LYS A 51 4.47 -6.23 -15.22
C LYS A 51 3.30 -5.46 -15.84
N ALA A 52 2.27 -5.17 -15.06
CA ALA A 52 1.13 -4.38 -15.53
C ALA A 52 1.54 -2.94 -15.88
N ALA A 53 2.37 -2.32 -15.03
CA ALA A 53 2.90 -0.98 -15.28
C ALA A 53 3.77 -0.93 -16.55
N ASP A 54 4.62 -1.93 -16.78
CA ASP A 54 5.44 -2.03 -17.98
C ASP A 54 4.58 -2.17 -19.25
N ILE A 55 3.52 -2.99 -19.20
CA ILE A 55 2.58 -3.14 -20.32
C ILE A 55 1.88 -1.81 -20.61
N ILE A 56 1.39 -1.11 -19.59
CA ILE A 56 0.73 0.18 -19.75
C ILE A 56 1.72 1.21 -20.33
N TYR A 57 2.94 1.27 -19.79
CA TYR A 57 3.97 2.17 -20.27
C TYR A 57 4.31 1.93 -21.74
N LEU A 58 4.56 0.68 -22.12
CA LEU A 58 4.83 0.31 -23.51
C LEU A 58 3.65 0.66 -24.40
N THR A 59 2.43 0.31 -24.02
CA THR A 59 1.23 0.59 -24.82
C THR A 59 0.97 2.09 -24.98
N ALA A 60 1.22 2.89 -23.93
CA ALA A 60 1.01 4.33 -23.96
C ALA A 60 2.11 5.09 -24.72
N THR A 61 3.30 4.50 -24.84
CA THR A 61 4.46 5.12 -25.51
C THR A 61 4.72 4.58 -26.91
N ASP A 62 4.18 3.41 -27.24
CA ASP A 62 4.31 2.81 -28.57
C ASP A 62 3.61 3.67 -29.62
N GLY A 63 4.33 3.95 -30.71
CA GLY A 63 3.87 4.84 -31.78
C GLY A 63 3.92 6.34 -31.45
N LEU A 64 4.33 6.77 -30.25
CA LEU A 64 4.50 8.19 -29.97
C LEU A 64 5.76 8.76 -30.68
N PRO A 65 5.67 9.96 -31.27
CA PRO A 65 6.82 10.69 -31.80
C PRO A 65 7.93 10.84 -30.76
N LYS A 66 9.19 10.68 -31.20
CA LYS A 66 10.36 10.80 -30.31
C LYS A 66 10.45 12.17 -29.66
N GLU A 67 9.94 13.19 -30.31
CA GLU A 67 9.89 14.56 -29.82
C GLU A 67 8.96 14.70 -28.61
N LEU A 68 7.88 13.92 -28.55
CA LEU A 68 6.95 13.87 -27.42
C LEU A 68 7.51 13.03 -26.27
N LEU A 69 8.15 11.90 -26.58
CA LEU A 69 8.80 11.04 -25.57
C LEU A 69 9.98 11.74 -24.89
N ASN A 70 10.69 12.61 -25.62
CA ASN A 70 11.84 13.35 -25.11
C ASN A 70 11.49 14.75 -24.59
N ALA A 71 10.24 15.19 -24.72
CA ALA A 71 9.80 16.47 -24.18
C ALA A 71 9.73 16.38 -22.64
N ASN A 72 10.09 17.49 -21.97
CA ASN A 72 9.70 17.62 -20.57
C ASN A 72 8.16 17.66 -20.46
N TYR A 73 7.61 17.27 -19.31
CA TYR A 73 6.17 17.13 -19.13
C TYR A 73 5.37 18.37 -19.55
N ARG A 74 5.91 19.57 -19.25
CA ARG A 74 5.31 20.85 -19.66
C ARG A 74 5.30 21.05 -21.19
N GLY A 75 6.36 20.62 -21.87
CA GLY A 75 6.49 20.63 -23.32
C GLY A 75 5.56 19.63 -23.98
N PHE A 76 5.40 18.45 -23.39
CA PHE A 76 4.43 17.44 -23.81
C PHE A 76 3.00 17.99 -23.74
N LEU A 77 2.59 18.52 -22.59
CA LEU A 77 1.24 19.10 -22.41
C LEU A 77 0.94 20.25 -23.38
N ARG A 78 1.95 21.06 -23.73
CA ARG A 78 1.78 22.14 -24.72
C ARG A 78 1.57 21.61 -26.14
N GLN A 79 2.20 20.50 -26.50
CA GLN A 79 2.06 19.88 -27.81
C GLN A 79 0.74 19.11 -27.94
N THR A 80 0.25 18.49 -26.87
CA THR A 80 -1.05 17.81 -26.85
C THR A 80 -2.23 18.78 -26.82
N ASN A 81 -2.09 19.95 -26.17
CA ASN A 81 -3.13 20.98 -26.10
C ASN A 81 -3.26 21.83 -27.39
N GLY A 82 -2.42 21.58 -28.41
CA GLY A 82 -2.49 22.25 -29.72
C GLY A 82 -3.44 21.57 -30.71
N GLY A 83 -3.79 20.30 -30.48
CA GLY A 83 -4.94 19.68 -31.13
C GLY A 83 -6.19 20.07 -30.35
N SER A 84 -7.30 20.31 -31.05
CA SER A 84 -8.64 20.38 -30.46
C SER A 84 -8.92 19.11 -29.66
N SER A 85 -8.41 19.02 -28.43
CA SER A 85 -8.79 18.00 -27.49
C SER A 85 -10.23 18.30 -27.14
N MET A 86 -11.14 17.41 -27.55
CA MET A 86 -12.50 17.42 -27.03
C MET A 86 -12.41 17.55 -25.53
N SER A 87 -12.81 18.73 -25.05
CA SER A 87 -12.93 19.09 -23.66
C SER A 87 -14.22 18.49 -23.11
N ASP A 88 -14.33 17.17 -23.16
CA ASP A 88 -15.44 16.44 -22.59
C ASP A 88 -14.88 15.18 -21.95
N GLU A 89 -14.31 15.37 -20.76
CA GLU A 89 -14.66 14.61 -19.56
C GLU A 89 -13.72 15.05 -18.43
N ASN A 90 -14.25 15.87 -17.55
CA ASN A 90 -13.89 16.04 -16.15
C ASN A 90 -12.94 14.97 -15.58
N ASP A 91 -11.63 15.14 -15.77
CA ASP A 91 -10.63 14.37 -15.04
C ASP A 91 -10.77 14.72 -13.55
N ASP A 92 -11.08 13.72 -12.72
CA ASP A 92 -11.22 13.83 -11.26
C ASP A 92 -10.03 14.55 -10.64
N THR A 93 -8.84 14.39 -11.23
CA THR A 93 -7.61 15.06 -10.80
C THR A 93 -7.68 16.58 -11.00
N THR A 94 -8.23 17.02 -12.14
CA THR A 94 -8.37 18.45 -12.48
C THR A 94 -9.45 19.12 -11.62
N ILE A 95 -10.54 18.40 -11.33
CA ILE A 95 -11.58 18.86 -10.41
C ILE A 95 -11.03 18.94 -8.99
N ALA A 96 -10.32 17.91 -8.52
CA ALA A 96 -9.71 17.90 -7.19
C ALA A 96 -8.72 19.06 -7.01
N PHE A 97 -7.89 19.34 -8.02
CA PHE A 97 -6.98 20.47 -7.99
C PHE A 97 -7.70 21.81 -7.98
N THR A 98 -8.75 21.96 -8.80
CA THR A 98 -9.57 23.19 -8.84
C THR A 98 -10.27 23.43 -7.50
N ASN A 99 -10.83 22.39 -6.89
CA ASN A 99 -11.45 22.46 -5.57
C ASN A 99 -10.45 22.82 -4.47
N LEU A 100 -9.25 22.23 -4.51
CA LEU A 100 -8.17 22.56 -3.58
C LEU A 100 -7.72 24.02 -3.73
N ARG A 101 -7.52 24.49 -4.96
CA ARG A 101 -7.17 25.88 -5.27
C ARG A 101 -8.24 26.86 -4.77
N ASN A 102 -9.52 26.53 -4.98
CA ASN A 102 -10.63 27.36 -4.51
C ASN A 102 -10.66 27.44 -2.98
N LYS A 103 -10.45 26.33 -2.27
CA LYS A 103 -10.34 26.32 -0.81
C LYS A 103 -9.18 27.18 -0.29
N VAL A 104 -8.02 27.13 -0.95
CA VAL A 104 -6.86 27.95 -0.59
C VAL A 104 -7.15 29.44 -0.83
N ASN A 105 -7.68 29.80 -1.99
CA ASN A 105 -8.01 31.19 -2.34
C ASN A 105 -9.10 31.80 -1.45
N ASN A 106 -10.07 30.97 -1.03
CA ASN A 106 -11.15 31.40 -0.15
C ASN A 106 -10.76 31.36 1.34
N GLY A 107 -9.53 30.96 1.68
CA GLY A 107 -9.05 30.87 3.06
C GLY A 107 -9.73 29.78 3.90
N THR A 108 -10.37 28.80 3.27
CA THR A 108 -11.07 27.69 3.94
C THR A 108 -10.28 26.38 3.92
N ALA A 109 -9.09 26.39 3.34
CA ALA A 109 -8.21 25.22 3.32
C ALA A 109 -7.65 24.89 4.71
N THR A 110 -7.67 23.61 5.05
CA THR A 110 -6.96 23.08 6.22
C THR A 110 -5.44 23.13 6.03
N TYR A 111 -4.68 22.98 7.11
CA TYR A 111 -3.21 22.96 7.06
C TYR A 111 -2.66 21.89 6.10
N GLU A 112 -3.23 20.68 6.12
CA GLU A 112 -2.85 19.58 5.24
C GLU A 112 -3.16 19.87 3.77
N GLU A 113 -4.31 20.50 3.48
CA GLU A 113 -4.68 20.93 2.13
C GLU A 113 -3.72 22.02 1.60
N LEU A 114 -3.36 22.99 2.44
CA LEU A 114 -2.35 24.01 2.12
C LEU A 114 -0.98 23.41 1.81
N ARG A 115 -0.56 22.42 2.58
CA ARG A 115 0.70 21.70 2.33
C ARG A 115 0.67 20.96 0.99
N ARG A 116 -0.39 20.19 0.73
CA ARG A 116 -0.58 19.49 -0.55
C ARG A 116 -0.61 20.45 -1.74
N TYR A 117 -1.32 21.57 -1.60
CA TYR A 117 -1.37 22.60 -2.65
C TYR A 117 0.03 23.13 -2.98
N ARG A 118 0.86 23.43 -1.97
CA ARG A 118 2.26 23.87 -2.17
C ARG A 118 3.15 22.79 -2.77
N GLU A 119 2.91 21.52 -2.44
CA GLU A 119 3.64 20.39 -3.03
C GLU A 119 3.28 20.23 -4.52
N ILE A 120 2.00 20.37 -4.87
CA ILE A 120 1.54 20.33 -6.27
C ILE A 120 2.05 21.54 -7.06
N GLU A 121 2.05 22.74 -6.47
CA GLU A 121 2.55 23.97 -7.11
C GLU A 121 4.03 23.87 -7.49
N LYS A 122 4.85 23.11 -6.76
CA LYS A 122 6.26 22.85 -7.10
C LYS A 122 6.45 21.96 -8.33
N LEU A 123 5.42 21.22 -8.72
CA LEU A 123 5.45 20.29 -9.86
C LEU A 123 4.95 20.92 -11.16
N LEU A 124 4.39 22.14 -11.10
CA LEU A 124 3.88 22.94 -12.22
C LEU A 124 4.93 23.94 -12.73
#